data_AF-A0A6P7GNN7-F1
#
_entry.id   AF-A0A6P7GNN7-F1
#
_cell.length_a   1.000
_cell.length_b   1.000
_cell.length_c   1.000
_cell.angle_alpha   90.00
_cell.angle_beta   90.00
_cell.angle_gamma   90.00
#
_symmetry.space_group_name_H-M   'P 1'
#
loop_
_entity.id
_entity.type
_entity.pdbx_description
1 polymer ?
#
loop_
_entity_poly.entity_id
_entity_poly.type
_entity_poly.pdbx_seq_one_letter_code
_entity_poly.pdbx_strand_id
1 'polypeptide(L)'
;MFFELFLICALPYVLSEDVPIGALFENDDNLEKAFNFAIEDINKNDNDAEFTFTAVVQNNLTKYNTYAVMKNACTILEDGVVAIFGPKTFENIEVVQSICDYKEIPHIVTR
;
A
#
# COMPACT_ATOMS: atom_id res chain seq x y z
N MET A 1 13.30 8.38 -44.13
CA MET A 1 13.97 7.91 -42.90
C MET A 1 14.09 8.99 -41.80
N PHE A 2 13.38 10.12 -41.89
CA PHE A 2 13.27 11.13 -40.81
C PHE A 2 11.84 11.25 -40.25
N PHE A 3 10.84 10.73 -40.97
CA PHE A 3 9.42 10.83 -40.59
C PHE A 3 9.00 9.78 -39.53
N GLU A 4 9.68 8.63 -39.50
CA GLU A 4 9.45 7.55 -38.52
C GLU A 4 9.86 7.94 -37.09
N LEU A 5 10.82 8.86 -36.94
CA LEU A 5 11.33 9.27 -35.62
C LEU A 5 10.36 10.22 -34.89
N PHE A 6 9.50 10.93 -35.62
CA PHE A 6 8.56 11.91 -35.06
C PHE A 6 7.32 11.24 -34.47
N LEU A 7 6.96 10.04 -34.95
CA LEU A 7 5.76 9.32 -34.49
C LEU A 7 5.92 8.69 -33.10
N ILE A 8 7.15 8.40 -32.69
CA ILE A 8 7.47 7.87 -31.35
C ILE A 8 7.36 8.97 -30.28
N CYS A 9 7.46 10.25 -30.65
CA CYS A 9 7.46 11.38 -29.73
C CYS A 9 6.05 11.93 -29.43
N ALA A 10 5.03 11.49 -30.17
CA ALA A 10 3.66 12.03 -30.10
C ALA A 10 2.64 11.14 -29.39
N LEU A 11 3.03 9.95 -28.91
CA LEU A 11 2.24 9.23 -27.92
C LEU A 11 2.76 9.69 -26.56
N PRO A 12 2.08 10.59 -25.83
CA PRO A 12 2.29 10.65 -24.40
C PRO A 12 1.99 9.24 -23.91
N TYR A 13 3.03 8.55 -23.47
CA TYR A 13 2.91 7.32 -22.71
C TYR A 13 2.24 7.75 -21.40
N VAL A 14 0.91 7.94 -21.41
CA VAL A 14 0.11 8.16 -20.20
C VAL A 14 0.01 6.80 -19.53
N LEU A 15 1.13 6.37 -18.94
CA LEU A 15 1.19 5.25 -18.05
C LEU A 15 1.13 5.87 -16.66
N SER A 16 -0.06 5.85 -16.07
CA SER A 16 -0.26 6.24 -14.68
C SER A 16 0.63 5.35 -13.81
N GLU A 17 1.45 5.95 -12.95
CA GLU A 17 2.35 5.21 -12.06
C GLU A 17 1.52 4.45 -11.01
N ASP A 18 1.79 3.16 -10.81
CA ASP A 18 1.08 2.38 -9.80
C ASP A 18 1.78 2.51 -8.44
N VAL A 19 1.06 2.99 -7.43
CA VAL A 19 1.57 3.31 -6.10
C VAL A 19 0.95 2.36 -5.08
N PRO A 20 1.65 1.29 -4.68
CA PRO A 20 1.12 0.30 -3.76
C PRO A 20 1.07 0.84 -2.32
N ILE A 21 -0.07 0.71 -1.65
CA ILE A 21 -0.27 1.04 -0.24
C ILE A 21 -0.55 -0.25 0.54
N GLY A 22 0.22 -0.48 1.60
CA GLY A 22 0.12 -1.64 2.46
C GLY A 22 -0.92 -1.47 3.57
N ALA A 23 -1.53 -2.57 3.98
CA ALA A 23 -2.35 -2.63 5.18
C ALA A 23 -2.21 -3.97 5.93
N LEU A 24 -2.09 -3.90 7.25
CA LEU A 24 -1.97 -5.04 8.17
C LEU A 24 -3.17 -5.04 9.12
N PHE A 25 -4.01 -6.08 9.02
CA PHE A 25 -5.26 -6.19 9.80
C PHE A 25 -5.37 -7.51 10.57
N GLU A 26 -6.14 -7.47 11.66
CA GLU A 26 -6.26 -8.55 12.65
C GLU A 26 -7.58 -9.32 12.50
N ASN A 27 -7.83 -9.90 11.32
CA ASN A 27 -9.09 -10.57 10.94
C ASN A 27 -10.30 -9.62 11.02
N ASP A 28 -10.13 -8.38 10.54
CA ASP A 28 -11.18 -7.37 10.47
C ASP A 28 -11.58 -7.13 9.01
N ASP A 29 -12.44 -8.02 8.50
CA ASP A 29 -12.93 -7.97 7.11
C ASP A 29 -13.68 -6.67 6.78
N ASN A 30 -14.27 -6.02 7.79
CA ASN A 30 -14.96 -4.75 7.57
C ASN A 30 -13.96 -3.63 7.33
N LEU A 31 -12.87 -3.62 8.09
CA LEU A 31 -11.78 -2.66 7.90
C LEU A 31 -11.06 -2.89 6.56
N GLU A 32 -10.82 -4.14 6.18
CA GLU A 32 -10.28 -4.47 4.85
C GLU A 32 -11.18 -3.95 3.71
N LYS A 33 -12.49 -4.19 3.79
CA LYS A 33 -13.44 -3.68 2.80
C LYS A 33 -13.46 -2.16 2.76
N ALA A 34 -13.42 -1.50 3.91
CA ALA A 34 -13.39 -0.04 3.99
C ALA A 34 -12.11 0.53 3.37
N PHE A 35 -10.96 -0.10 3.63
CA PHE A 35 -9.68 0.28 3.04
C PHE A 35 -9.69 0.14 1.51
N ASN A 36 -10.13 -1.02 1.00
CA ASN A 36 -10.25 -1.25 -0.44
C ASN A 36 -11.24 -0.28 -1.10
N PHE A 37 -12.37 -0.01 -0.45
CA PHE A 37 -13.34 0.98 -0.93
C PHE A 37 -12.72 2.40 -1.02
N ALA A 38 -11.94 2.82 -0.02
CA ALA A 38 -11.29 4.12 -0.02
C ALA A 38 -10.26 4.26 -1.16
N ILE A 39 -9.49 3.20 -1.43
CA ILE A 39 -8.56 3.15 -2.57
C ILE A 39 -9.31 3.23 -3.90
N GLU A 40 -10.42 2.50 -4.04
CA GLU A 40 -11.25 2.59 -5.23
C GLU A 40 -11.88 3.98 -5.42
N ASP A 41 -12.34 4.60 -4.35
CA ASP A 41 -13.00 5.90 -4.38
C ASP A 41 -12.01 7.01 -4.79
N ILE A 42 -10.81 7.04 -4.21
CA ILE A 42 -9.81 8.05 -4.56
C ILE A 42 -9.35 7.90 -6.02
N ASN A 43 -9.14 6.66 -6.49
CA ASN A 43 -8.74 6.40 -7.87
C ASN A 43 -9.83 6.76 -8.89
N LYS A 44 -11.11 6.75 -8.50
CA LYS A 44 -12.24 7.15 -9.38
C LYS A 44 -12.46 8.66 -9.40
N ASN A 45 -12.13 9.35 -8.31
CA ASN A 45 -12.46 10.76 -8.13
C ASN A 45 -11.39 11.73 -8.68
N ASP A 46 -10.21 11.23 -9.06
CA ASP A 46 -9.14 12.04 -9.64
C ASP A 46 -8.91 11.71 -11.13
N ASN A 47 -9.61 12.45 -12.00
CA ASN A 47 -9.56 12.22 -13.45
C ASN A 47 -8.25 12.67 -14.11
N ASP A 48 -7.44 13.46 -13.41
CA ASP A 48 -6.16 13.99 -13.89
C ASP A 48 -4.97 13.38 -13.11
N ALA A 49 -5.19 12.26 -12.40
CA ALA A 49 -4.20 11.65 -11.54
C ALA A 49 -2.96 11.17 -12.33
N GLU A 50 -1.78 11.60 -11.87
CA GLU A 50 -0.49 11.12 -12.41
C GLU A 50 -0.19 9.67 -12.01
N PHE A 51 -0.86 9.17 -10.96
CA PHE A 51 -0.69 7.82 -10.41
C PHE A 51 -2.02 7.21 -9.95
N THR A 52 -2.06 5.89 -9.84
CA THR A 52 -3.15 5.12 -9.23
C THR A 52 -2.65 4.39 -8.00
N PHE A 53 -3.49 4.26 -6.98
CA PHE A 53 -3.15 3.46 -5.81
C PHE A 53 -3.59 2.01 -5.94
N THR A 54 -2.76 1.08 -5.48
CA THR A 54 -3.11 -0.34 -5.38
C THR A 54 -3.02 -0.82 -3.94
N ALA A 55 -4.00 -1.61 -3.49
CA ALA A 55 -4.03 -2.13 -2.12
C ALA A 55 -3.21 -3.42 -2.00
N VAL A 56 -2.32 -3.48 -1.01
CA VAL A 56 -1.60 -4.70 -0.60
C VAL A 56 -1.99 -5.02 0.85
N VAL A 57 -2.81 -6.05 1.05
CA VAL A 57 -3.44 -6.32 2.35
C VAL A 57 -3.03 -7.68 2.92
N GLN A 58 -2.67 -7.72 4.21
CA GLN A 58 -2.58 -8.94 5.00
C GLN A 58 -3.55 -8.85 6.18
N ASN A 59 -4.65 -9.61 6.15
CA ASN A 59 -5.72 -9.59 7.16
C ASN A 59 -5.73 -10.83 8.07
N ASN A 60 -4.57 -11.47 8.25
CA ASN A 60 -4.43 -12.69 9.04
C ASN A 60 -3.54 -12.50 10.28
N LEU A 61 -3.35 -11.25 10.73
CA LEU A 61 -2.49 -11.00 11.89
C LEU A 61 -3.11 -11.59 13.15
N THR A 62 -2.24 -12.09 14.01
CA THR A 62 -2.63 -12.68 15.30
C THR A 62 -1.94 -11.93 16.42
N LYS A 63 -2.67 -11.65 17.50
CA LYS A 63 -2.17 -10.91 18.66
C LYS A 63 -1.01 -11.61 19.39
N TYR A 64 -0.96 -12.93 19.34
CA TYR A 64 -0.05 -13.74 20.18
C TYR A 64 1.21 -14.22 19.45
N ASN A 65 1.44 -13.77 18.21
CA ASN A 65 2.58 -14.21 17.41
C ASN A 65 3.27 -13.03 16.72
N THR A 66 4.12 -12.35 17.47
CA THR A 66 4.95 -11.23 17.00
C THR A 66 5.83 -11.59 15.80
N TYR A 67 6.33 -12.83 15.73
CA TYR A 67 7.13 -13.28 14.58
C TYR A 67 6.30 -13.32 13.29
N ALA A 68 5.06 -13.80 13.35
CA ALA A 68 4.16 -13.79 12.21
C ALA A 68 3.81 -12.35 11.77
N VAL A 69 3.61 -11.44 12.73
CA VAL A 69 3.35 -10.02 12.45
C VAL A 69 4.54 -9.36 11.76
N MET A 70 5.74 -9.56 12.29
CA MET A 70 6.99 -9.08 11.66
C MET A 70 7.15 -9.65 10.25
N LYS A 71 6.89 -10.94 10.06
CA LYS A 71 6.98 -11.58 8.74
C LYS A 71 6.00 -10.96 7.75
N ASN A 72 4.74 -10.78 8.14
CA ASN A 72 3.73 -10.16 7.28
C ASN A 72 4.09 -8.72 6.92
N ALA A 73 4.62 -7.94 7.88
CA ALA A 73 5.11 -6.59 7.60
C ALA A 73 6.26 -6.61 6.56
N CYS A 74 7.24 -7.50 6.72
CA CYS A 74 8.29 -7.67 5.72
C CYS A 74 7.77 -8.10 4.35
N THR A 75 6.77 -8.98 4.29
CA THR A 75 6.16 -9.40 3.02
C THR A 75 5.53 -8.22 2.28
N ILE A 76 4.74 -7.39 2.97
CA ILE A 76 4.16 -6.20 2.34
C ILE A 76 5.26 -5.21 1.88
N LEU A 77 6.35 -5.09 2.64
CA LEU A 77 7.50 -4.26 2.23
C LEU A 77 8.22 -4.81 1.00
N GLU A 78 8.30 -6.13 0.84
CA GLU A 78 8.86 -6.78 -0.37
C GLU A 78 7.99 -6.51 -1.61
N ASP A 79 6.68 -6.31 -1.42
CA ASP A 79 5.76 -5.88 -2.48
C ASP A 79 5.92 -4.39 -2.87
N GLY A 80 6.86 -3.66 -2.23
CA GLY A 80 7.26 -2.31 -2.64
C GLY A 80 6.32 -1.20 -2.19
N VAL A 81 5.55 -1.41 -1.12
CA VAL A 81 4.59 -0.39 -0.64
C VAL A 81 5.27 0.91 -0.21
N VAL A 82 4.58 2.02 -0.44
CA VAL A 82 5.05 3.36 -0.05
C VAL A 82 4.62 3.76 1.36
N ALA A 83 3.67 3.03 1.97
CA ALA A 83 3.14 3.28 3.30
C ALA A 83 2.43 2.03 3.83
N ILE A 84 2.31 1.90 5.15
CA ILE A 84 1.59 0.79 5.81
C ILE A 84 0.52 1.34 6.77
N PHE A 85 -0.72 0.88 6.62
CA PHE A 85 -1.83 1.13 7.55
C PHE A 85 -2.01 0.00 8.56
N GLY A 86 -2.34 0.36 9.80
CA GLY A 86 -2.56 -0.61 10.88
C GLY A 86 -1.27 -1.29 11.34
N PRO A 87 -1.34 -2.23 12.31
CA PRO A 87 -2.54 -2.86 12.87
C PRO A 87 -3.19 -2.05 13.99
N LYS A 88 -4.22 -2.62 14.64
CA LYS A 88 -5.01 -1.95 15.69
C LYS A 88 -4.54 -2.26 17.11
N THR A 89 -4.10 -3.49 17.37
CA THR A 89 -3.64 -3.88 18.70
C THR A 89 -2.27 -3.27 19.01
N PHE A 90 -2.16 -2.68 20.20
CA PHE A 90 -0.94 -2.00 20.70
C PHE A 90 0.34 -2.84 20.55
N GLU A 91 0.30 -4.10 20.96
CA GLU A 91 1.45 -5.03 20.85
C GLU A 91 1.93 -5.18 19.41
N ASN A 92 1.00 -5.27 18.44
CA ASN A 92 1.34 -5.43 17.04
C ASN A 92 1.75 -4.10 16.38
N ILE A 93 1.21 -2.97 16.86
CA ILE A 93 1.61 -1.63 16.43
C ILE A 93 3.10 -1.41 16.71
N GLU A 94 3.59 -1.74 17.89
CA GLU A 94 5.01 -1.54 18.24
C GLU A 94 5.95 -2.35 17.34
N VAL A 95 5.54 -3.56 16.97
CA VAL A 95 6.31 -4.44 16.07
C VAL A 95 6.41 -3.85 14.68
N VAL A 96 5.28 -3.44 14.11
CA VAL A 96 5.22 -2.85 12.77
C VAL A 96 5.94 -1.50 12.75
N GLN A 97 5.75 -0.67 13.77
CA GLN A 97 6.41 0.62 13.90
C GLN A 97 7.93 0.49 13.88
N SER A 98 8.51 -0.42 14.66
CA SER A 98 9.96 -0.64 14.70
C SER A 98 10.54 -0.98 13.31
N ILE A 99 9.80 -1.79 12.53
CA ILE A 99 10.21 -2.18 11.16
C ILE A 99 10.08 -0.99 10.21
N CYS A 100 8.95 -0.28 10.25
CA CYS A 100 8.70 0.90 9.43
C CYS A 100 9.71 2.02 9.70
N ASP A 101 10.05 2.27 10.97
CA ASP A 101 11.08 3.22 11.38
C ASP A 101 12.45 2.83 10.80
N TYR A 102 12.81 1.54 10.86
CA TYR A 102 14.07 1.05 10.28
C TYR A 102 14.12 1.14 8.75
N LYS A 103 12.97 1.00 8.10
CA LYS A 103 12.83 1.04 6.63
C LYS A 103 12.50 2.43 6.08
N GLU A 104 12.31 3.41 6.96
CA GLU A 104 11.87 4.77 6.62
C GLU A 104 10.54 4.77 5.83
N ILE A 105 9.64 3.84 6.17
CA ILE A 105 8.31 3.73 5.56
C ILE A 105 7.27 4.36 6.48
N PRO A 106 6.41 5.27 5.97
CA PRO A 106 5.30 5.82 6.74
C PRO A 106 4.39 4.73 7.32
N HIS A 107 4.22 4.75 8.65
CA HIS A 107 3.27 3.89 9.36
C HIS A 107 2.08 4.73 9.83
N ILE A 108 0.88 4.42 9.33
CA ILE A 108 -0.36 5.13 9.62
C ILE A 108 -1.23 4.30 10.56
N VAL A 109 -1.38 4.79 11.78
CA VAL A 109 -2.23 4.17 12.80
C VAL A 109 -3.50 4.99 12.96
N THR A 110 -4.66 4.35 12.75
CA THR A 110 -5.98 4.93 13.01
C THR A 110 -6.55 4.34 14.30
N ARG A 111 -7.16 5.19 15.14
CA ARG A 111 -7.78 4.78 16.42
C ARG A 111 -9.27 4.54 16.27
#